data_AF-A0A6J5DKB2-F1
#
_entry.id   AF-A0A6J5DKB2-F1
#
_cell.length_a   1.000
_cell.length_b   1.000
_cell.length_c   1.000
_cell.angle_alpha   90.00
_cell.angle_beta   90.00
_cell.angle_gamma   90.00
#
_symmetry.space_group_name_H-M   'P 1'
#
loop_
_entity.id
_entity.type
_entity.pdbx_description
1 polymer ?
#
loop_
_entity_poly.entity_id
_entity_poly.type
_entity_poly.pdbx_seq_one_letter_code
_entity_poly.pdbx_strand_id
1 'polypeptide(L)'
;MGYSGTRNIPGKSAMEMLRHVDTHYAGQKVENDTAIYEILDGKPGRGGLWFVVRMTSKATGESFNYAEFVMISRDRVEFCWKPTSEFSGPHETSMPRSLFNQLTPIEKIPFSSGRNLENAAAWRDAQRRAYEQKSLASAAAPNVGDVIVFRDPIDFQKGNETVTTQRFRVQEWGRVRRLTPLLREGAAGFNARLRRSTWDANPFEVEGRLAAVAQGAEVPVPSPALQRRLQQTALF
;
A
#
# COMPACT_ATOMS: atom_id res chain seq x y z
N MET A 1 -16.77 19.70 -13.75
CA MET A 1 -15.38 20.20 -13.62
C MET A 1 -14.42 19.24 -14.33
N GLY A 2 -13.69 19.76 -15.33
CA GLY A 2 -12.79 19.03 -16.22
C GLY A 2 -11.40 18.76 -15.64
N TYR A 3 -10.54 18.10 -16.42
CA TYR A 3 -9.13 17.94 -16.11
C TYR A 3 -8.36 19.22 -16.43
N SER A 4 -7.38 19.58 -15.60
CA SER A 4 -6.35 20.55 -15.96
C SER A 4 -5.29 19.85 -16.80
N GLY A 5 -4.68 20.54 -17.75
CA GLY A 5 -3.71 19.95 -18.67
C GLY A 5 -2.60 20.92 -19.06
N THR A 6 -1.40 20.40 -19.28
CA THR A 6 -0.26 21.14 -19.83
C THR A 6 0.58 20.23 -20.72
N ARG A 7 1.57 20.80 -21.41
CA ARG A 7 2.56 20.01 -22.14
C ARG A 7 3.41 19.18 -21.18
N ASN A 8 3.54 17.90 -21.47
CA ASN A 8 4.43 17.03 -20.74
C ASN A 8 5.90 17.40 -20.99
N ILE A 9 6.68 17.56 -19.92
CA ILE A 9 8.12 17.81 -19.99
C ILE A 9 8.86 16.47 -19.85
N PRO A 10 9.63 16.04 -20.86
CA PRO A 10 10.43 14.82 -20.79
C PRO A 10 11.41 14.85 -19.61
N GLY A 11 11.59 13.69 -18.97
CA GLY A 11 12.54 13.52 -17.85
C GLY A 11 12.03 13.97 -16.47
N LYS A 12 10.97 14.79 -16.38
CA LYS A 12 10.35 15.13 -15.09
C LYS A 12 9.44 14.03 -14.58
N SER A 13 9.44 13.75 -13.28
CA SER A 13 8.45 12.92 -12.60
C SER A 13 7.08 13.61 -12.52
N ALA A 14 6.03 12.85 -12.24
CA ALA A 14 4.68 13.40 -12.02
C ALA A 14 4.64 14.43 -10.88
N MET A 15 5.43 14.22 -9.82
CA MET A 15 5.52 15.13 -8.68
C MET A 15 6.20 16.46 -9.07
N GLU A 16 7.28 16.39 -9.86
CA GLU A 16 7.97 17.58 -10.38
C GLU A 16 7.12 18.32 -11.42
N MET A 17 6.37 17.59 -12.26
CA MET A 17 5.40 18.18 -13.17
C MET A 17 4.34 18.94 -12.39
N LEU A 18 3.72 18.33 -11.38
CA LEU A 18 2.67 18.95 -10.59
C LEU A 18 3.16 20.18 -9.82
N ARG A 19 4.35 20.10 -9.20
CA ARG A 19 4.99 21.26 -8.54
C ARG A 19 5.25 22.43 -9.49
N HIS A 20 5.47 22.15 -10.78
CA HIS A 20 5.74 23.18 -11.77
C HIS A 20 4.48 23.91 -12.25
N VAL A 21 3.33 23.23 -12.23
CA VAL A 21 2.09 23.68 -12.89
C VAL A 21 0.95 23.96 -11.92
N ASP A 22 1.14 23.62 -10.65
CA ASP A 22 0.13 23.73 -9.62
C ASP A 22 0.76 23.95 -8.24
N THR A 23 -0.09 24.19 -7.25
CA THR A 23 0.26 24.46 -5.86
C THR A 23 0.36 23.19 -5.01
N HIS A 24 0.33 22.00 -5.61
CA HIS A 24 0.33 20.73 -4.88
C HIS A 24 1.74 20.22 -4.53
N TYR A 25 2.36 20.79 -3.50
CA TYR A 25 3.63 20.31 -2.93
C TYR A 25 3.75 20.63 -1.44
N ALA A 26 4.50 19.82 -0.69
CA ALA A 26 4.65 19.98 0.76
C ALA A 26 5.23 21.36 1.13
N GLY A 27 4.65 21.97 2.17
CA GLY A 27 4.94 23.32 2.63
C GLY A 27 4.19 24.42 1.87
N GLN A 28 3.47 24.09 0.79
CA GLN A 28 2.68 25.08 0.08
C GLN A 28 1.42 25.46 0.85
N LYS A 29 1.16 26.76 0.90
CA LYS A 29 0.00 27.36 1.55
C LYS A 29 -0.84 28.12 0.52
N VAL A 30 -2.13 27.82 0.46
CA VAL A 30 -3.12 28.50 -0.38
C VAL A 30 -4.21 29.05 0.53
N GLU A 31 -4.64 30.26 0.26
CA GLU A 31 -5.61 30.96 1.09
C GLU A 31 -6.78 31.42 0.23
N ASN A 32 -8.00 31.20 0.71
CA ASN A 32 -9.20 31.81 0.15
C ASN A 32 -9.91 32.63 1.24
N ASP A 33 -11.10 33.17 0.95
CA ASP A 33 -11.81 34.04 1.87
C ASP A 33 -12.22 33.35 3.19
N THR A 34 -12.41 32.03 3.17
CA THR A 34 -12.97 31.28 4.31
C THR A 34 -11.95 30.45 5.07
N ALA A 35 -10.88 30.01 4.42
CA ALA A 35 -9.94 29.06 4.95
C ALA A 35 -8.54 29.20 4.38
N ILE A 36 -7.61 28.64 5.14
CA ILE A 36 -6.22 28.44 4.76
C ILE A 36 -6.03 26.94 4.54
N TYR A 37 -5.38 26.58 3.43
CA TYR A 37 -5.02 25.22 3.06
C TYR A 37 -3.50 25.09 3.03
N GLU A 38 -2.96 24.14 3.78
CA GLU A 38 -1.52 23.88 3.85
C GLU A 38 -1.25 22.42 3.53
N ILE A 39 -0.35 22.15 2.59
CA ILE A 39 0.04 20.78 2.24
C ILE A 39 1.17 20.34 3.17
N LEU A 40 0.90 19.36 4.02
CA LEU A 40 1.85 18.91 5.03
C LEU A 40 2.85 17.89 4.49
N ASP A 41 2.36 16.90 3.74
CA ASP A 41 3.16 15.80 3.19
C ASP A 41 2.51 15.30 1.89
N GLY A 42 3.31 14.71 1.01
CA GLY A 42 2.88 14.24 -0.31
C GLY A 42 3.69 13.05 -0.80
N LYS A 43 3.02 12.00 -1.29
CA LYS A 43 3.68 10.78 -1.76
C LYS A 43 2.99 10.20 -2.99
N PRO A 44 3.74 9.52 -3.88
CA PRO A 44 3.13 8.80 -4.99
C PRO A 44 2.30 7.61 -4.49
N GLY A 45 1.18 7.37 -5.18
CA GLY A 45 0.34 6.18 -5.03
C GLY A 45 0.00 5.57 -6.38
N ARG A 46 -0.88 4.56 -6.38
CA ARG A 46 -1.42 4.05 -7.65
C ARG A 46 -2.37 5.11 -8.22
N GLY A 47 -2.26 5.36 -9.53
CA GLY A 47 -3.16 6.27 -10.25
C GLY A 47 -2.92 7.77 -10.06
N GLY A 48 -1.98 8.17 -9.19
CA GLY A 48 -1.72 9.59 -8.95
C GLY A 48 -0.86 9.87 -7.72
N LEU A 49 -1.07 11.04 -7.13
CA LEU A 49 -0.32 11.54 -5.98
C LEU A 49 -1.27 11.79 -4.82
N TRP A 50 -0.84 11.40 -3.62
CA TRP A 50 -1.59 11.60 -2.38
C TRP A 50 -0.96 12.71 -1.55
N PHE A 51 -1.79 13.53 -0.94
CA PHE A 51 -1.39 14.62 -0.06
C PHE A 51 -2.19 14.60 1.23
N VAL A 52 -1.55 15.07 2.30
CA VAL A 52 -2.21 15.44 3.55
C VAL A 52 -2.33 16.96 3.55
N VAL A 53 -3.56 17.46 3.60
CA VAL A 53 -3.85 18.89 3.59
C VAL A 53 -4.44 19.30 4.92
N ARG A 54 -3.85 20.29 5.58
CA ARG A 54 -4.42 20.97 6.73
C ARG A 54 -5.31 22.10 6.25
N MET A 55 -6.60 22.00 6.55
CA MET A 55 -7.52 23.14 6.44
C MET A 55 -7.58 23.84 7.79
N THR A 56 -7.42 25.16 7.79
CA THR A 56 -7.66 26.02 8.95
C THR A 56 -8.76 27.00 8.63
N SER A 57 -9.86 26.95 9.38
CA SER A 57 -10.96 27.91 9.28
C SER A 57 -10.47 29.28 9.73
N LYS A 58 -10.64 30.32 8.90
CA LYS A 58 -10.29 31.69 9.29
C LYS A 58 -11.24 32.26 10.34
N ALA A 59 -12.51 31.86 10.29
CA ALA A 59 -13.53 32.35 11.21
C ALA A 59 -13.36 31.79 12.63
N THR A 60 -12.98 30.53 12.76
CA THR A 60 -12.91 29.84 14.06
C THR A 60 -11.49 29.55 14.53
N GLY A 61 -10.49 29.61 13.64
CA GLY A 61 -9.11 29.19 13.92
C GLY A 61 -8.93 27.67 14.03
N GLU A 62 -10.01 26.89 13.97
CA GLU A 62 -9.95 25.43 14.04
C GLU A 62 -9.28 24.84 12.81
N SER A 63 -8.50 23.78 13.02
CA SER A 63 -7.79 23.09 11.93
C SER A 63 -8.00 21.58 11.97
N PHE A 64 -8.03 20.98 10.79
CA PHE A 64 -8.04 19.52 10.64
C PHE A 64 -7.29 19.11 9.36
N ASN A 65 -6.77 17.88 9.38
CA ASN A 65 -6.05 17.29 8.28
C ASN A 65 -6.97 16.33 7.52
N TYR A 66 -7.00 16.46 6.19
CA TYR A 66 -7.76 15.59 5.29
C TYR A 66 -6.89 15.09 4.14
N ALA A 67 -7.36 14.04 3.47
CA ALA A 67 -6.67 13.45 2.33
C ALA A 67 -7.11 14.11 1.02
N GLU A 68 -6.11 14.44 0.19
CA GLU A 68 -6.31 14.84 -1.19
C GLU A 68 -5.56 13.88 -2.12
N PHE A 69 -6.22 13.52 -3.21
CA PHE A 69 -5.69 12.69 -4.27
C PHE A 69 -5.70 13.50 -5.57
N VAL A 70 -4.53 13.64 -6.18
CA VAL A 70 -4.40 14.22 -7.50
C VAL A 70 -4.29 13.08 -8.49
N MET A 71 -5.38 12.83 -9.22
CA MET A 71 -5.38 11.89 -10.34
C MET A 71 -4.48 12.43 -11.44
N ILE A 72 -3.63 11.58 -12.00
CA ILE A 72 -2.70 11.98 -13.05
C ILE A 72 -2.90 11.09 -14.27
N SER A 73 -3.05 11.73 -15.43
CA SER A 73 -2.94 11.11 -16.74
C SER A 73 -1.77 11.75 -17.47
N ARG A 74 -0.91 10.94 -18.10
CA ARG A 74 0.30 11.43 -18.76
C ARG A 74 0.64 10.56 -19.96
N ASP A 75 0.95 11.19 -21.08
CA ASP A 75 1.51 10.53 -22.27
C ASP A 75 2.80 11.24 -22.72
N ARG A 76 3.22 11.08 -23.98
CA ARG A 76 4.44 11.74 -24.51
C ARG A 76 4.31 13.24 -24.71
N VAL A 77 3.09 13.76 -24.81
CA VAL A 77 2.77 15.14 -25.22
C VAL A 77 2.09 15.91 -24.09
N GLU A 78 1.20 15.27 -23.34
CA GLU A 78 0.31 15.89 -22.38
C GLU A 78 0.50 15.35 -20.95
N PHE A 79 0.33 16.25 -20.00
CA PHE A 79 0.25 15.97 -18.58
C PHE A 79 -1.04 16.59 -18.06
N CYS A 80 -1.96 15.74 -17.62
CA CYS A 80 -3.28 16.12 -17.14
C CYS A 80 -3.43 15.71 -15.69
N TRP A 81 -4.05 16.58 -14.89
CA TRP A 81 -4.28 16.32 -13.48
C TRP A 81 -5.67 16.78 -13.04
N LYS A 82 -6.18 16.13 -11.99
CA LYS A 82 -7.44 16.47 -11.36
C LYS A 82 -7.39 16.17 -9.86
N PRO A 83 -7.42 17.20 -8.99
CA PRO A 83 -7.52 16.99 -7.55
C PRO A 83 -8.93 16.50 -7.18
N THR A 84 -8.98 15.60 -6.21
CA THR A 84 -10.19 15.11 -5.54
C THR A 84 -9.83 14.90 -4.07
N SER A 85 -10.79 15.04 -3.16
CA SER A 85 -10.55 14.84 -1.73
C SER A 85 -11.34 13.66 -1.22
N GLU A 86 -11.00 13.15 -0.03
CA GLU A 86 -11.79 12.11 0.64
C GLU A 86 -13.28 12.49 0.80
N PHE A 87 -13.61 13.78 0.88
CA PHE A 87 -14.99 14.28 0.97
C PHE A 87 -15.79 14.09 -0.33
N SER A 88 -15.13 13.86 -1.45
CA SER A 88 -15.78 13.51 -2.73
C SER A 88 -15.86 12.01 -2.99
N GLY A 89 -15.36 11.16 -2.07
CA GLY A 89 -15.41 9.71 -2.19
C GLY A 89 -14.60 9.15 -3.36
N PRO A 90 -13.28 9.39 -3.44
CA PRO A 90 -12.48 8.91 -4.55
C PRO A 90 -12.44 7.38 -4.55
N HIS A 91 -12.58 6.75 -5.71
CA HIS A 91 -12.55 5.28 -5.81
C HIS A 91 -11.17 4.67 -5.52
N GLU A 92 -10.10 5.48 -5.49
CA GLU A 92 -8.73 5.01 -5.27
C GLU A 92 -8.45 4.79 -3.78
N THR A 93 -7.95 3.60 -3.43
CA THR A 93 -7.69 3.16 -2.05
C THR A 93 -6.22 2.81 -1.78
N SER A 94 -5.30 3.46 -2.48
CA SER A 94 -3.85 3.20 -2.39
C SER A 94 -3.05 4.25 -1.65
N MET A 95 -3.69 5.13 -0.86
CA MET A 95 -2.97 6.11 -0.04
C MET A 95 -1.90 5.39 0.80
N PRO A 96 -0.66 5.91 0.88
CA PRO A 96 0.35 5.36 1.78
C PRO A 96 -0.09 5.45 3.25
N ARG A 97 0.06 4.35 4.00
CA ARG A 97 -0.35 4.28 5.42
C ARG A 97 0.28 5.37 6.29
N SER A 98 1.51 5.77 5.98
CA SER A 98 2.18 6.88 6.68
C SER A 98 1.46 8.22 6.54
N LEU A 99 0.83 8.48 5.38
CA LEU A 99 0.03 9.69 5.17
C LEU A 99 -1.34 9.57 5.83
N PHE A 100 -1.96 8.39 5.70
CA PHE A 100 -3.26 8.12 6.31
C PHE A 100 -3.25 8.30 7.83
N ASN A 101 -2.16 7.93 8.50
CA ASN A 101 -2.00 8.11 9.95
C ASN A 101 -1.88 9.59 10.38
N GLN A 102 -1.70 10.53 9.46
CA GLN A 102 -1.64 11.97 9.74
C GLN A 102 -3.01 12.66 9.65
N LEU A 103 -4.04 11.95 9.19
CA LEU A 103 -5.37 12.50 9.03
C LEU A 103 -6.05 12.72 10.39
N THR A 104 -6.77 13.82 10.54
CA THR A 104 -7.56 14.08 11.76
C THR A 104 -8.70 13.06 11.82
N PRO A 105 -8.93 12.36 12.95
CA PRO A 105 -10.05 11.42 13.09
C PRO A 105 -11.39 12.06 12.69
N ILE A 106 -12.28 11.30 12.02
CA ILE A 106 -13.51 11.84 11.42
C ILE A 106 -14.38 12.54 12.47
N GLU A 107 -14.49 11.93 13.65
CA GLU A 107 -15.24 12.43 14.79
C GLU A 107 -14.69 13.73 15.39
N LYS A 108 -13.46 14.13 15.03
CA LYS A 108 -12.83 15.38 15.43
C LYS A 108 -12.89 16.47 14.35
N ILE A 109 -13.45 16.17 13.17
CA ILE A 109 -13.63 17.16 12.12
C ILE A 109 -14.90 17.97 12.44
N PRO A 110 -14.83 19.32 12.48
CA PRO A 110 -15.99 20.14 12.78
C PRO A 110 -17.13 19.89 11.78
N PHE A 111 -18.35 19.64 12.28
CA PHE A 111 -19.54 19.49 11.44
C PHE A 111 -19.83 20.76 10.64
N SER A 112 -19.49 21.92 11.21
CA SER A 112 -19.57 23.25 10.58
C SER A 112 -18.62 23.45 9.38
N SER A 113 -17.72 22.50 9.10
CA SER A 113 -16.78 22.60 7.98
C SER A 113 -17.44 22.59 6.59
N GLY A 114 -18.72 22.22 6.50
CA GLY A 114 -19.45 22.12 5.23
C GLY A 114 -18.96 21.00 4.32
N ARG A 115 -18.16 20.06 4.86
CA ARG A 115 -17.62 18.91 4.14
C ARG A 115 -18.55 17.72 4.26
N ASN A 116 -18.57 16.88 3.21
CA ASN A 116 -19.31 15.62 3.25
C ASN A 116 -18.51 14.57 4.05
N LEU A 117 -18.77 14.51 5.36
CA LEU A 117 -18.08 13.61 6.29
C LEU A 117 -18.45 12.14 6.06
N GLU A 118 -19.63 11.85 5.51
CA GLU A 118 -20.07 10.49 5.18
C GLU A 118 -19.18 9.88 4.10
N ASN A 119 -18.90 10.64 3.03
CA ASN A 119 -17.98 10.22 1.96
C ASN A 119 -16.57 9.97 2.52
N ALA A 120 -16.07 10.86 3.37
CA ALA A 120 -14.75 10.71 3.96
C ALA A 120 -14.68 9.47 4.86
N ALA A 121 -15.71 9.23 5.68
CA ALA A 121 -15.78 8.05 6.53
C ALA A 121 -15.76 6.75 5.70
N ALA A 122 -16.63 6.67 4.68
CA ALA A 122 -16.72 5.53 3.79
C ALA A 122 -15.39 5.26 3.04
N TRP A 123 -14.74 6.33 2.55
CA TRP A 123 -13.43 6.19 1.90
C TRP A 123 -12.35 5.71 2.88
N ARG A 124 -12.29 6.27 4.09
CA ARG A 124 -11.30 5.85 5.10
C ARG A 124 -11.49 4.40 5.54
N ASP A 125 -12.73 3.91 5.60
CA ASP A 125 -13.03 2.50 5.83
C ASP A 125 -12.53 1.61 4.69
N ALA A 126 -12.79 2.01 3.44
CA ALA A 126 -12.28 1.28 2.27
C ALA A 126 -10.74 1.25 2.26
N GLN A 127 -10.09 2.37 2.63
CA GLN A 127 -8.64 2.49 2.76
C GLN A 127 -8.08 1.54 3.83
N ARG A 128 -8.73 1.44 5.00
CA ARG A 128 -8.36 0.49 6.06
C ARG A 128 -8.44 -0.96 5.58
N ARG A 129 -9.55 -1.34 4.96
CA ARG A 129 -9.73 -2.69 4.39
C ARG A 129 -8.66 -3.01 3.34
N ALA A 130 -8.29 -2.04 2.51
CA ALA A 130 -7.21 -2.21 1.53
C ALA A 130 -5.83 -2.45 2.20
N TYR A 131 -5.55 -1.82 3.35
CA TYR A 131 -4.34 -2.12 4.12
C TYR A 131 -4.34 -3.53 4.68
N GLU A 132 -5.47 -3.97 5.24
CA GLU A 132 -5.63 -5.31 5.78
C GLU A 132 -5.45 -6.36 4.69
N GLN A 133 -6.09 -6.19 3.53
CA GLN A 133 -5.93 -7.07 2.38
C GLN A 133 -4.48 -7.14 1.89
N LYS A 134 -3.78 -6.00 1.80
CA LYS A 134 -2.34 -5.97 1.45
C LYS A 134 -1.49 -6.66 2.51
N SER A 135 -1.82 -6.49 3.79
CA SER A 135 -1.13 -7.15 4.90
C SER A 135 -1.34 -8.67 4.86
N LEU A 136 -2.56 -9.12 4.57
CA LEU A 136 -2.89 -10.54 4.41
C LEU A 136 -2.19 -11.14 3.18
N ALA A 137 -2.19 -10.43 2.04
CA ALA A 137 -1.45 -10.85 0.85
C ALA A 137 0.07 -10.88 1.09
N SER A 138 0.61 -9.95 1.88
CA SER A 138 2.03 -9.93 2.25
C SER A 138 2.38 -11.00 3.28
N ALA A 139 1.47 -11.32 4.20
CA ALA A 139 1.62 -12.43 5.14
C ALA A 139 1.46 -13.80 4.46
N ALA A 140 0.69 -13.86 3.36
CA ALA A 140 0.63 -14.99 2.45
C ALA A 140 1.84 -15.06 1.52
N ALA A 141 2.59 -13.96 1.35
CA ALA A 141 3.79 -13.96 0.52
C ALA A 141 4.92 -14.73 1.23
N PRO A 142 5.59 -15.66 0.53
CA PRO A 142 6.72 -16.41 1.08
C PRO A 142 7.88 -15.51 1.50
N ASN A 143 8.46 -15.78 2.67
CA ASN A 143 9.70 -15.17 3.14
C ASN A 143 10.93 -15.88 2.57
N VAL A 144 12.09 -15.22 2.63
CA VAL A 144 13.37 -15.87 2.30
C VAL A 144 13.61 -17.01 3.30
N GLY A 145 13.98 -18.18 2.78
CA GLY A 145 14.15 -19.41 3.56
C GLY A 145 12.91 -20.30 3.59
N ASP A 146 11.71 -19.74 3.39
CA ASP A 146 10.47 -20.51 3.33
C ASP A 146 10.53 -21.54 2.20
N VAL A 147 9.92 -22.70 2.44
CA VAL A 147 9.68 -23.68 1.39
C VAL A 147 8.23 -23.56 0.97
N ILE A 148 7.99 -23.21 -0.29
CA ILE A 148 6.66 -23.24 -0.88
C ILE A 148 6.38 -24.60 -1.51
N VAL A 149 5.15 -25.07 -1.35
CA VAL A 149 4.65 -26.30 -1.95
C VAL A 149 3.47 -25.92 -2.83
N PHE A 150 3.65 -26.02 -4.16
CA PHE A 150 2.55 -25.87 -5.11
C PHE A 150 1.67 -27.11 -5.06
N ARG A 151 0.35 -26.91 -5.19
CA ARG A 151 -0.62 -28.01 -5.21
C ARG A 151 -0.35 -28.97 -6.37
N ASP A 152 -0.07 -28.41 -7.54
CA ASP A 152 0.25 -29.17 -8.75
C ASP A 152 1.77 -29.15 -9.01
N PRO A 153 2.36 -30.28 -9.44
CA PRO A 153 3.77 -30.30 -9.80
C PRO A 153 4.07 -29.38 -10.98
N ILE A 154 5.21 -28.71 -10.91
CA ILE A 154 5.68 -27.82 -11.98
C ILE A 154 6.86 -28.49 -12.67
N ASP A 155 6.79 -28.56 -14.00
CA ASP A 155 7.83 -29.11 -14.86
C ASP A 155 8.84 -28.05 -15.27
N PHE A 156 10.13 -28.39 -15.17
CA PHE A 156 11.25 -27.59 -15.66
C PHE A 156 12.11 -28.38 -16.61
N GLN A 157 12.56 -27.74 -17.67
CA GLN A 157 13.59 -28.30 -18.55
C GLN A 157 14.97 -28.00 -17.98
N LYS A 158 15.74 -29.03 -17.66
CA LYS A 158 17.15 -28.94 -17.24
C LYS A 158 17.99 -29.74 -18.24
N GLY A 159 18.53 -29.05 -19.25
CA GLY A 159 19.19 -29.72 -20.37
C GLY A 159 18.17 -30.54 -21.17
N ASN A 160 18.37 -31.86 -21.25
CA ASN A 160 17.47 -32.79 -21.93
C ASN A 160 16.49 -33.50 -20.98
N GLU A 161 16.50 -33.15 -19.69
CA GLU A 161 15.68 -33.79 -18.67
C GLU A 161 14.54 -32.88 -18.21
N THR A 162 13.34 -33.45 -18.08
CA THR A 162 12.21 -32.80 -17.41
C THR A 162 12.29 -33.08 -15.92
N VAL A 163 12.42 -32.03 -15.12
CA VAL A 163 12.41 -32.08 -13.66
C VAL A 163 11.06 -31.59 -13.17
N THR A 164 10.26 -32.48 -12.59
CA THR A 164 8.94 -32.18 -12.03
C THR A 164 9.03 -32.05 -10.51
N THR A 165 8.60 -30.93 -9.95
CA THR A 165 8.57 -30.75 -8.49
C THR A 165 7.48 -29.80 -8.03
N GLN A 166 6.98 -30.03 -6.83
CA GLN A 166 6.03 -29.18 -6.14
C GLN A 166 6.72 -28.23 -5.14
N ARG A 167 7.94 -28.54 -4.71
CA ARG A 167 8.60 -27.89 -3.56
C ARG A 167 9.70 -26.95 -4.02
N PHE A 168 9.69 -25.72 -3.52
CA PHE A 168 10.69 -24.71 -3.83
C PHE A 168 11.09 -23.94 -2.58
N ARG A 169 12.39 -23.72 -2.38
CA ARG A 169 12.87 -22.81 -1.35
C ARG A 169 13.01 -21.40 -1.91
N VAL A 170 12.51 -20.42 -1.17
CA VAL A 170 12.72 -19.00 -1.47
C VAL A 170 14.13 -18.62 -1.04
N GLN A 171 14.89 -18.05 -1.95
CA GLN A 171 16.25 -17.56 -1.68
C GLN A 171 16.36 -16.09 -2.04
N GLU A 172 17.19 -15.39 -1.28
CA GLU A 172 17.58 -14.01 -1.57
C GLU A 172 18.82 -14.01 -2.46
N TRP A 173 18.76 -13.21 -3.54
CA TRP A 173 19.90 -12.98 -4.42
C TRP A 173 20.03 -11.49 -4.69
N GLY A 174 20.83 -10.81 -3.88
CA GLY A 174 20.89 -9.35 -3.89
C GLY A 174 19.53 -8.75 -3.51
N ARG A 175 18.96 -7.91 -4.38
CA ARG A 175 17.64 -7.26 -4.14
C ARG A 175 16.44 -8.05 -4.67
N VAL A 176 16.65 -9.24 -5.23
CA VAL A 176 15.58 -10.06 -5.82
C VAL A 176 15.41 -11.38 -5.10
N ARG A 177 14.15 -11.82 -4.97
CA ARG A 177 13.80 -13.15 -4.46
C ARG A 177 13.74 -14.12 -5.63
N ARG A 178 14.32 -15.31 -5.46
CA ARG A 178 14.25 -16.39 -6.43
C ARG A 178 13.85 -17.70 -5.77
N LEU A 179 13.45 -18.67 -6.58
CA LEU A 179 13.01 -19.98 -6.12
C LEU A 179 14.01 -21.05 -6.55
N THR A 180 14.35 -21.93 -5.62
CA THR A 180 15.24 -23.07 -5.86
C THR A 180 14.44 -24.34 -5.64
N PRO A 181 14.21 -25.17 -6.67
CA PRO A 181 13.44 -26.40 -6.54
C PRO A 181 14.13 -27.36 -5.57
N LEU A 182 13.31 -28.05 -4.76
CA LEU A 182 13.75 -29.09 -3.84
C LEU A 182 13.36 -30.45 -4.42
N LEU A 183 14.35 -31.34 -4.51
CA LEU A 183 14.17 -32.75 -4.85
C LEU A 183 14.34 -33.60 -3.58
N ARG A 184 13.96 -34.88 -3.65
CA ARG A 184 13.81 -35.77 -2.47
C ARG A 184 14.99 -35.76 -1.48
N GLU A 185 16.22 -35.49 -1.92
CA GLU A 185 17.44 -35.51 -1.10
C GLU A 185 18.11 -34.14 -0.90
N GLY A 186 17.58 -33.05 -1.47
CA GLY A 186 18.22 -31.74 -1.37
C GLY A 186 17.81 -30.75 -2.47
N ALA A 187 18.48 -29.60 -2.49
CA ALA A 187 18.25 -28.60 -3.53
C ALA A 187 18.65 -29.14 -4.90
N ALA A 188 17.83 -28.90 -5.92
CA ALA A 188 18.07 -29.37 -7.29
C ALA A 188 19.30 -28.71 -7.99
N GLY A 189 19.93 -27.74 -7.31
CA GLY A 189 21.15 -27.06 -7.76
C GLY A 189 20.95 -26.05 -8.88
N PHE A 190 19.71 -25.70 -9.26
CA PHE A 190 19.43 -24.68 -10.27
C PHE A 190 18.37 -23.69 -9.81
N ASN A 191 18.33 -22.51 -10.44
CA ASN A 191 17.38 -21.47 -10.13
C ASN A 191 16.14 -21.58 -11.04
N ALA A 192 14.97 -21.82 -10.46
CA ALA A 192 13.71 -21.86 -11.19
C ALA A 192 13.12 -20.44 -11.27
N ARG A 193 13.11 -19.86 -12.47
CA ARG A 193 12.35 -18.63 -12.72
C ARG A 193 10.89 -19.00 -13.02
N LEU A 194 10.04 -18.91 -12.01
CA LEU A 194 8.59 -19.02 -12.24
C LEU A 194 8.08 -17.79 -13.00
N ARG A 195 7.23 -18.04 -14.00
CA ARG A 195 6.47 -16.97 -14.65
C ARG A 195 5.42 -16.46 -13.66
N ARG A 196 5.06 -15.18 -13.75
CA ARG A 196 4.00 -14.59 -12.92
C ARG A 196 2.68 -15.35 -13.03
N SER A 197 2.34 -15.78 -14.25
CA SER A 197 1.17 -16.64 -14.50
C SER A 197 1.18 -17.95 -13.72
N THR A 198 2.35 -18.51 -13.40
CA THR A 198 2.46 -19.75 -12.62
C THR A 198 2.10 -19.51 -11.15
N TRP A 199 2.44 -18.34 -10.60
CA TRP A 199 2.02 -17.93 -9.26
C TRP A 199 0.53 -17.69 -9.16
N ASP A 200 -0.04 -17.06 -10.20
CA ASP A 200 -1.45 -16.67 -10.21
C ASP A 200 -2.37 -17.89 -10.46
N ALA A 201 -1.90 -18.88 -11.23
CA ALA A 201 -2.69 -20.05 -11.62
C ALA A 201 -2.56 -21.25 -10.67
N ASN A 202 -1.47 -21.34 -9.90
CA ASN A 202 -1.22 -22.49 -9.04
C ASN A 202 -1.20 -22.04 -7.57
N PRO A 203 -2.23 -22.41 -6.80
CA PRO A 203 -2.21 -22.24 -5.35
C PRO A 203 -0.96 -22.91 -4.76
N PHE A 204 -0.30 -22.22 -3.83
CA PHE A 204 0.84 -22.74 -3.09
C PHE A 204 0.66 -22.47 -1.61
N GLU A 205 1.31 -23.30 -0.81
CA GLU A 205 1.36 -23.17 0.64
C GLU A 205 2.81 -23.05 1.11
N VAL A 206 3.03 -22.52 2.31
CA VAL A 206 4.37 -22.48 2.93
C VAL A 206 4.51 -23.67 3.88
N GLU A 207 5.46 -24.56 3.59
CA GLU A 207 5.84 -25.70 4.42
C GLU A 207 6.27 -25.20 5.81
N GLY A 208 5.60 -25.67 6.86
CA GLY A 208 5.70 -25.14 8.23
C GLY A 208 4.36 -24.57 8.75
N ARG A 209 3.49 -24.07 7.86
CA ARG A 209 2.09 -23.76 8.21
C ARG A 209 1.19 -25.00 8.17
N LEU A 210 1.59 -26.03 7.42
CA LEU A 210 0.96 -27.36 7.38
C LEU A 210 1.07 -28.13 8.71
N ALA A 211 2.17 -27.95 9.46
CA ALA A 211 2.37 -28.65 10.74
C ALA A 211 1.48 -28.09 11.86
N ALA A 212 1.16 -26.79 11.83
CA ALA A 212 0.30 -26.14 12.82
C ALA A 212 -1.19 -26.49 12.63
N VAL A 213 -1.63 -26.71 11.39
CA VAL A 213 -3.03 -27.07 11.08
C VAL A 213 -3.31 -28.55 11.30
N ALA A 214 -2.33 -29.44 11.06
CA ALA A 214 -2.49 -30.89 11.23
C ALA A 214 -2.42 -31.38 12.69
N GLN A 215 -1.93 -30.56 13.63
CA GLN A 215 -1.77 -30.96 15.03
C GLN A 215 -2.82 -30.37 15.99
N GLY A 216 -3.80 -29.59 15.52
CA GLY A 216 -4.83 -29.03 16.40
C GLY A 216 -4.25 -28.21 17.57
N ALA A 217 -3.06 -27.65 17.42
CA ALA A 217 -2.49 -26.77 18.42
C ALA A 217 -3.12 -25.39 18.24
N GLU A 218 -3.86 -24.94 19.25
CA GLU A 218 -4.32 -23.56 19.38
C GLU A 218 -3.20 -22.62 18.97
N VAL A 219 -3.50 -21.74 18.00
CA VAL A 219 -2.69 -20.55 17.78
C VAL A 219 -2.63 -19.85 19.14
N PRO A 220 -1.45 -19.63 19.75
CA PRO A 220 -1.39 -18.87 20.99
C PRO A 220 -1.86 -17.47 20.64
N VAL A 221 -3.11 -17.17 21.00
CA VAL A 221 -3.58 -15.79 21.12
C VAL A 221 -2.60 -15.14 22.09
N PRO A 222 -1.88 -14.07 21.70
CA PRO A 222 -0.98 -13.41 22.61
C PRO A 222 -1.79 -12.98 23.83
N SER A 223 -1.47 -13.60 24.97
CA SER A 223 -2.20 -13.40 26.22
C SER A 223 -2.17 -11.90 26.58
N PRO A 224 -3.30 -11.28 26.96
CA PRO A 224 -3.38 -9.83 27.25
C PRO A 224 -2.49 -9.37 28.42
N ALA A 225 -1.84 -10.31 29.12
CA ALA A 225 -0.98 -10.04 30.26
C ALA A 225 0.32 -9.28 29.93
N LEU A 226 0.78 -9.27 28.66
CA LEU A 226 1.99 -8.54 28.27
C LEU A 226 1.75 -7.08 27.85
N GLN A 227 0.49 -6.66 27.67
CA GLN A 227 0.16 -5.25 27.39
C GLN A 227 0.10 -4.39 28.67
N ARG A 228 -0.09 -4.97 29.85
CA ARG A 228 -0.14 -4.21 31.11
C ARG A 228 1.23 -3.87 31.71
N ARG A 229 2.31 -4.57 31.34
CA ARG A 229 3.66 -4.25 31.86
C ARG A 229 4.35 -3.08 31.17
N LEU A 230 3.94 -2.71 29.95
CA LEU A 230 4.50 -1.54 29.24
C LEU A 230 3.78 -0.22 29.56
N GLN A 231 2.62 -0.26 30.23
CA GLN A 231 1.90 0.96 30.63
C GLN A 231 2.24 1.47 32.03
N GLN A 232 2.99 0.72 32.84
CA GLN A 232 3.41 1.16 34.19
C GLN A 232 4.85 1.68 34.27
N THR A 233 5.64 1.61 33.19
CA THR A 233 7.01 2.17 33.17
C THR A 233 7.10 3.56 32.50
N ALA A 234 5.97 4.13 32.07
CA ALA A 234 5.90 5.47 31.48
C ALA A 234 5.25 6.52 32.42
N LEU A 235 5.09 6.18 33.70
CA LEU A 235 4.66 7.11 34.74
C LEU A 235 5.64 7.03 35.92
N PHE A 236 6.90 7.40 35.66
CA PHE A 236 7.81 8.06 36.59
C PHE A 236 8.82 8.88 35.78
#